data_AF-D8TDJ9-F1
#
_entry.id   AF-D8TDJ9-F1
#
_cell.length_a   1.000
_cell.length_b   1.000
_cell.length_c   1.000
_cell.angle_alpha   90.00
_cell.angle_beta   90.00
_cell.angle_gamma   90.00
#
_symmetry.space_group_name_H-M   'P 1'
#
loop_
_entity.id
_entity.type
_entity.pdbx_description
1 polymer ?
#
loop_
_entity_poly.entity_id
_entity_poly.type
_entity_poly.pdbx_seq_one_letter_code
_entity_poly.pdbx_strand_id
1 'polypeptide(L)'
;MPRVFLQGYFRKGSALEAMDRYDDALAAYREALEQNPQSAEVTSKIKRLSQLIRDRKRAKEKLAKSNGTTTSSALEKIKTEFGDTDIEKKSYNFVKEVIESAMREWSENHGKLDPAVRFSVGNPPKPPAEEVATLVSISKAFESPDTLSSCVSFLRQYAVDTASECACVVVSKASIAYPQVWKGQGSRKWKHTQSDGFFVQLEAPSLRRAWFISSFVDKGQTICRDIESLDIDLHAVMAPLFR
;
A
#
# COMPACT_ATOMS: atom_id res chain seq x y z
N MET A 1 -49.98 -10.99 14.09
CA MET A 1 -49.21 -9.80 14.55
C MET A 1 -47.73 -10.12 14.38
N PRO A 2 -47.01 -9.55 13.40
CA PRO A 2 -45.58 -9.82 13.26
C PRO A 2 -44.83 -9.20 14.46
N ARG A 3 -44.02 -10.02 15.14
CA ARG A 3 -43.19 -9.58 16.27
C ARG A 3 -42.18 -8.54 15.78
N VAL A 4 -42.33 -7.32 16.28
CA VAL A 4 -41.58 -6.13 15.87
C VAL A 4 -40.14 -6.23 16.37
N PHE A 5 -39.14 -6.34 15.48
CA PHE A 5 -37.72 -6.45 15.84
C PHE A 5 -37.01 -5.08 15.99
N LEU A 6 -37.72 -4.03 16.45
CA LEU A 6 -37.14 -2.69 16.66
C LEU A 6 -35.86 -2.75 17.51
N GLN A 7 -35.92 -3.47 18.64
CA GLN A 7 -34.76 -3.66 19.51
C GLN A 7 -33.64 -4.47 18.85
N GLY A 8 -33.99 -5.40 17.94
CA GLY A 8 -33.03 -6.20 17.19
C GLY A 8 -32.21 -5.34 16.23
N TYR A 9 -32.87 -4.55 15.39
CA TYR A 9 -32.21 -3.63 14.46
C TYR A 9 -31.38 -2.57 15.17
N PHE A 10 -31.89 -2.03 16.29
CA PHE A 10 -31.14 -1.07 17.11
C PHE A 10 -29.87 -1.67 17.73
N ARG A 11 -29.96 -2.88 18.28
CA ARG A 11 -28.79 -3.60 18.83
C ARG A 11 -27.79 -3.96 17.74
N LYS A 12 -28.26 -4.38 16.56
CA LYS A 12 -27.41 -4.64 15.38
C LYS A 12 -26.67 -3.38 14.95
N GLY A 13 -27.36 -2.24 14.82
CA GLY A 13 -26.74 -0.96 14.50
C GLY A 13 -25.69 -0.53 15.53
N SER A 14 -25.98 -0.74 16.82
CA SER A 14 -25.05 -0.41 17.91
C SER A 14 -23.81 -1.31 17.93
N ALA A 15 -23.97 -2.59 17.63
CA ALA A 15 -22.84 -3.52 17.49
C ALA A 15 -21.97 -3.17 16.28
N LEU A 16 -22.58 -2.84 15.13
CA LEU A 16 -21.88 -2.40 13.93
C LEU A 16 -21.16 -1.07 14.13
N GLU A 17 -21.79 -0.14 14.86
CA GLU A 17 -21.18 1.13 15.27
C GLU A 17 -19.94 0.89 16.14
N ALA A 18 -20.02 -0.03 17.11
CA ALA A 18 -18.87 -0.41 17.94
C ALA A 18 -17.74 -1.10 17.15
N MET A 19 -18.05 -1.67 15.99
CA MET A 19 -17.08 -2.27 15.06
C MET A 19 -16.58 -1.28 13.99
N ASP A 20 -16.80 0.02 14.13
CA ASP A 20 -16.43 1.06 13.14
C ASP A 20 -17.06 0.87 11.73
N ARG A 21 -18.08 0.01 11.58
CA ARG A 21 -18.79 -0.25 10.33
C ARG A 21 -19.96 0.71 10.15
N TYR A 22 -19.65 2.00 10.00
CA TYR A 22 -20.65 3.08 10.06
C TYR A 22 -21.72 3.02 8.97
N ASP A 23 -21.39 2.63 7.74
CA ASP A 23 -22.37 2.52 6.66
C ASP A 23 -23.40 1.41 6.94
N ASP A 24 -22.94 0.26 7.43
CA ASP A 24 -23.81 -0.84 7.83
C ASP A 24 -24.65 -0.50 9.08
N ALA A 25 -24.04 0.20 10.04
CA ALA A 25 -24.72 0.68 11.23
C ALA A 25 -25.84 1.68 10.86
N LEU A 26 -25.58 2.58 9.91
CA LEU A 26 -26.56 3.53 9.40
C LEU A 26 -27.75 2.83 8.72
N ALA A 27 -27.49 1.77 7.94
CA ALA A 27 -28.54 0.96 7.33
C ALA A 27 -29.41 0.27 8.39
N ALA A 28 -28.79 -0.37 9.39
CA ALA A 28 -29.52 -1.03 10.48
C ALA A 28 -30.35 -0.03 11.31
N TYR A 29 -29.86 1.18 11.55
CA TYR A 29 -30.63 2.21 12.23
C TYR A 29 -31.79 2.77 11.37
N ARG A 30 -31.63 2.85 10.04
CA ARG A 30 -32.74 3.23 9.15
C ARG A 30 -33.87 2.19 9.17
N GLU A 31 -33.53 0.89 9.14
CA GLU A 31 -34.50 -0.18 9.32
C GLU A 31 -35.22 -0.07 10.68
N ALA A 32 -34.49 0.27 11.75
CA ALA A 32 -35.10 0.54 13.06
C ALA A 32 -36.05 1.75 13.04
N LEU A 33 -35.72 2.80 12.27
CA LEU A 33 -36.57 4.00 12.14
C LEU A 33 -37.85 3.72 11.35
N GLU A 34 -37.82 2.87 10.32
CA GLU A 34 -39.01 2.46 9.58
C GLU A 34 -40.03 1.75 10.47
N GLN A 35 -39.55 0.96 11.44
CA GLN A 35 -40.41 0.25 12.40
C GLN A 35 -40.95 1.18 13.51
N ASN A 36 -40.21 2.22 13.88
CA ASN A 36 -40.68 3.23 14.81
C ASN A 36 -40.24 4.65 14.38
N PRO A 37 -41.07 5.31 13.53
CA PRO A 37 -40.74 6.63 13.00
C PRO A 37 -40.62 7.74 14.05
N GLN A 38 -41.14 7.52 15.26
CA GLN A 38 -41.11 8.50 16.36
C GLN A 38 -39.95 8.28 17.34
N SER A 39 -39.04 7.32 17.07
CA SER A 39 -37.89 7.07 17.94
C SER A 39 -36.85 8.19 17.85
N ALA A 40 -36.85 9.06 18.86
CA ALA A 40 -35.87 10.14 19.00
C ALA A 40 -34.42 9.60 19.14
N GLU A 41 -34.26 8.45 19.79
CA GLU A 41 -32.95 7.81 19.98
C GLU A 41 -32.36 7.33 18.64
N VAL A 42 -33.15 6.63 17.82
CA VAL A 42 -32.74 6.16 16.49
C VAL A 42 -32.44 7.34 15.57
N THR A 43 -33.28 8.38 15.61
CA THR A 43 -33.09 9.61 14.83
C THR A 43 -31.77 10.32 15.20
N SER A 44 -31.46 10.41 16.50
CA SER A 44 -30.20 10.98 16.99
C SER A 44 -28.99 10.18 16.52
N LYS A 45 -29.06 8.84 16.60
CA LYS A 45 -28.02 7.93 16.07
C LYS A 45 -27.79 8.16 14.58
N ILE A 46 -28.84 8.13 13.75
CA ILE A 46 -28.75 8.35 12.29
C ILE A 46 -28.10 9.69 11.98
N LYS A 47 -28.52 10.77 12.66
CA LYS A 47 -27.96 12.12 12.46
C LYS A 47 -26.46 12.14 12.79
N ARG A 48 -26.06 11.56 13.91
CA ARG A 48 -24.67 11.47 14.34
C ARG A 48 -23.82 10.68 13.34
N LEU A 49 -24.26 9.47 12.96
CA LEU A 49 -23.52 8.63 12.01
C LEU A 49 -23.42 9.28 10.63
N SER A 50 -24.50 9.90 10.15
CA SER A 50 -24.49 10.59 8.85
C SER A 50 -23.48 11.74 8.82
N GLN A 51 -23.38 12.49 9.92
CA GLN A 51 -22.38 13.55 10.07
C GLN A 51 -20.97 12.98 10.10
N LEU A 52 -20.74 11.91 10.89
CA LEU A 52 -19.45 11.25 11.00
C LEU A 52 -18.98 10.65 9.67
N ILE A 53 -19.85 10.01 8.90
CA ILE A 53 -19.55 9.49 7.55
C ILE A 53 -19.17 10.63 6.61
N ARG A 54 -19.94 11.73 6.62
CA ARG A 54 -19.65 12.91 5.80
C ARG A 54 -18.31 13.53 6.16
N ASP A 55 -18.00 13.66 7.45
CA ASP A 55 -16.75 14.24 7.92
C ASP A 55 -15.57 13.33 7.61
N ARG A 56 -15.72 12.01 7.75
CA ARG A 56 -14.71 11.02 7.30
C ARG A 56 -14.49 11.10 5.79
N LYS A 57 -15.56 11.22 4.98
CA LYS A 57 -15.44 11.37 3.52
C LYS A 57 -14.73 12.67 3.14
N ARG A 58 -15.10 13.80 3.74
CA ARG A 58 -14.42 15.10 3.52
C ARG A 58 -12.97 15.07 3.97
N ALA A 59 -12.66 14.44 5.10
CA ALA A 59 -11.29 14.26 5.57
C ALA A 59 -10.48 13.42 4.58
N LYS A 60 -11.04 12.30 4.08
CA LYS A 60 -10.43 11.47 3.03
C LYS A 60 -10.18 12.26 1.75
N GLU A 61 -11.14 13.06 1.28
CA GLU A 61 -11.01 13.87 0.06
C GLU A 61 -9.97 14.99 0.20
N LYS A 62 -9.96 15.71 1.33
CA LYS A 62 -8.95 16.75 1.61
C LYS A 62 -7.56 16.13 1.68
N LEU A 63 -7.46 14.96 2.30
CA LEU A 63 -6.21 14.23 2.40
C LEU A 63 -5.75 13.68 1.05
N ALA A 64 -6.65 13.13 0.23
CA ALA A 64 -6.33 12.68 -1.13
C ALA A 64 -5.79 13.82 -2.00
N LYS A 65 -6.34 15.05 -1.86
CA LYS A 65 -5.83 16.24 -2.55
C LYS A 65 -4.44 16.65 -2.05
N SER A 66 -4.24 16.69 -0.73
CA SER A 66 -2.93 17.01 -0.13
C SER A 66 -1.86 15.99 -0.50
N ASN A 67 -2.19 14.70 -0.40
CA ASN A 67 -1.32 13.60 -0.79
C ASN A 67 -1.05 13.64 -2.29
N GLY A 68 -2.04 13.91 -3.14
CA GLY A 68 -1.83 14.05 -4.58
C GLY A 68 -0.78 15.10 -4.92
N THR A 69 -0.79 16.25 -4.24
CA THR A 69 0.23 17.30 -4.42
C THR A 69 1.60 16.88 -3.88
N THR A 70 1.66 16.26 -2.69
CA THR A 70 2.92 15.80 -2.09
C THR A 70 3.55 14.65 -2.88
N THR A 71 2.77 13.64 -3.25
CA THR A 71 3.18 12.51 -4.09
C THR A 71 3.64 12.98 -5.45
N SER A 72 2.93 13.93 -6.10
CA SER A 72 3.37 14.49 -7.38
C SER A 72 4.73 15.17 -7.26
N SER A 73 4.96 15.97 -6.21
CA SER A 73 6.27 16.60 -6.01
C SER A 73 7.37 15.58 -5.71
N ALA A 74 7.08 14.53 -4.95
CA ALA A 74 8.05 13.47 -4.65
C ALA A 74 8.38 12.62 -5.88
N LEU A 75 7.38 12.28 -6.70
CA LEU A 75 7.58 11.57 -7.97
C LEU A 75 8.40 12.39 -8.96
N GLU A 76 8.21 13.72 -9.03
CA GLU A 76 9.06 14.58 -9.85
C GLU A 76 10.53 14.57 -9.37
N LYS A 77 10.80 14.48 -8.05
CA LYS A 77 12.17 14.29 -7.56
C LYS A 77 12.75 12.96 -8.02
N ILE A 78 12.00 11.87 -7.85
CA ILE A 78 12.43 10.53 -8.28
C ILE A 78 12.72 10.52 -9.78
N LYS A 79 11.89 11.20 -10.59
CA LYS A 79 12.09 11.31 -12.04
C LYS A 79 13.46 11.87 -12.41
N THR A 80 13.99 12.80 -11.62
CA THR A 80 15.34 13.36 -11.85
C THR A 80 16.48 12.37 -11.61
N GLU A 81 16.21 11.23 -10.94
CA GLU A 81 17.18 10.15 -10.73
C GLU A 81 17.33 9.22 -11.95
N PHE A 82 16.44 9.38 -12.93
CA PHE A 82 16.45 8.67 -14.21
C PHE A 82 17.01 9.59 -15.30
N GLY A 83 17.80 9.03 -16.21
CA GLY A 83 18.26 9.76 -17.39
C GLY A 83 17.18 9.88 -18.47
N ASP A 84 17.58 10.45 -19.61
CA ASP A 84 16.69 10.78 -20.73
C ASP A 84 16.53 9.65 -21.77
N THR A 85 17.14 8.49 -21.52
CA THR A 85 17.03 7.35 -22.43
C THR A 85 15.61 6.77 -22.44
N ASP A 86 15.19 6.18 -23.57
CA ASP A 86 13.85 5.57 -23.66
C ASP A 86 13.65 4.42 -22.66
N ILE A 87 14.72 3.69 -22.35
CA ILE A 87 14.72 2.61 -21.36
C ILE A 87 14.45 3.19 -19.97
N GLU A 88 15.19 4.22 -19.56
CA GLU A 88 15.00 4.86 -18.25
C GLU A 88 13.63 5.53 -18.12
N LYS A 89 13.11 6.13 -19.18
CA LYS A 89 11.74 6.69 -19.21
C LYS A 89 10.68 5.60 -19.01
N LYS A 90 10.84 4.43 -19.64
CA LYS A 90 9.96 3.28 -19.42
C LYS A 90 10.07 2.76 -17.98
N SER A 91 11.28 2.61 -17.46
CA SER A 91 11.51 2.18 -16.07
C SER A 91 10.92 3.16 -15.06
N TYR A 92 11.04 4.48 -15.30
CA TYR A 92 10.41 5.50 -14.45
C TYR A 92 8.88 5.37 -14.45
N ASN A 93 8.26 5.25 -15.62
CA ASN A 93 6.81 5.09 -15.71
C ASN A 93 6.35 3.81 -14.98
N PHE A 94 7.08 2.72 -15.14
CA PHE A 94 6.82 1.48 -14.41
C PHE A 94 6.93 1.66 -12.89
N VAL A 95 8.03 2.24 -12.38
CA VAL A 95 8.20 2.52 -10.94
C VAL A 95 7.10 3.43 -10.41
N LYS A 96 6.76 4.49 -11.16
CA LYS A 96 5.71 5.42 -10.79
C LYS A 96 4.38 4.69 -10.58
N GLU A 97 3.97 3.84 -11.53
CA GLU A 97 2.74 3.06 -11.41
C GLU A 97 2.77 2.10 -10.20
N VAL A 98 3.91 1.47 -9.95
CA VAL A 98 4.09 0.57 -8.79
C VAL A 98 3.98 1.33 -7.47
N ILE A 99 4.67 2.47 -7.34
CA ILE A 99 4.62 3.32 -6.14
C ILE A 99 3.19 3.81 -5.91
N GLU A 100 2.53 4.38 -6.93
CA GLU A 100 1.17 4.87 -6.80
C GLU A 100 0.19 3.76 -6.40
N SER A 101 0.35 2.55 -6.95
CA SER A 101 -0.44 1.39 -6.57
C SER A 101 -0.18 0.96 -5.13
N ALA A 102 1.08 0.88 -4.71
CA ALA A 102 1.47 0.48 -3.35
C ALA A 102 0.97 1.49 -2.30
N MET A 103 1.03 2.80 -2.60
CA MET A 103 0.52 3.85 -1.73
C MET A 103 -1.02 3.78 -1.56
N ARG A 104 -1.75 3.45 -2.63
CA ARG A 104 -3.20 3.21 -2.55
C ARG A 104 -3.51 2.03 -1.65
N GLU A 105 -2.88 0.89 -1.93
CA GLU A 105 -3.05 -0.35 -1.15
C GLU A 105 -2.69 -0.15 0.34
N TRP A 106 -1.57 0.51 0.63
CA TRP A 106 -1.15 0.84 1.99
C TRP A 106 -2.19 1.66 2.75
N SER A 107 -2.81 2.63 2.08
CA SER A 107 -3.81 3.51 2.67
C SER A 107 -5.14 2.78 2.91
N GLU A 108 -5.53 1.90 1.98
CA GLU A 108 -6.76 1.10 2.04
C GLU A 108 -6.66 -0.01 3.10
N ASN A 109 -5.51 -0.66 3.21
CA ASN A 109 -5.26 -1.78 4.12
C ASN A 109 -4.74 -1.34 5.49
N HIS A 110 -4.90 -0.08 5.85
CA HIS A 110 -4.53 0.47 7.17
C HIS A 110 -3.06 0.24 7.55
N GLY A 111 -2.15 0.50 6.61
CA GLY A 111 -0.71 0.37 6.83
C GLY A 111 -0.18 -1.05 6.71
N LYS A 112 -0.90 -1.91 5.97
CA LYS A 112 -0.46 -3.27 5.67
C LYS A 112 -0.27 -3.42 4.17
N LEU A 113 0.81 -4.08 3.79
CA LEU A 113 1.10 -4.43 2.41
C LEU A 113 1.85 -5.75 2.40
N ASP A 114 1.35 -6.68 1.59
CA ASP A 114 1.96 -7.99 1.46
C ASP A 114 3.22 -7.88 0.59
N PRO A 115 4.36 -8.50 1.01
CA PRO A 115 5.57 -8.48 0.21
C PRO A 115 5.34 -9.09 -1.17
N ALA A 116 5.67 -8.36 -2.23
CA ALA A 116 5.48 -8.80 -3.60
C ALA A 116 6.52 -8.20 -4.55
N VAL A 117 6.73 -8.85 -5.69
CA VAL A 117 7.55 -8.36 -6.80
C VAL A 117 6.66 -8.18 -8.01
N ARG A 118 6.67 -6.97 -8.59
CA ARG A 118 6.04 -6.70 -9.87
C ARG A 118 7.08 -6.74 -10.98
N PHE A 119 6.77 -7.43 -12.06
CA PHE A 119 7.63 -7.53 -13.24
C PHE A 119 7.06 -6.68 -14.37
N SER A 120 7.93 -6.04 -15.14
CA SER A 120 7.50 -5.35 -16.36
C SER A 120 7.14 -6.39 -17.42
N VAL A 121 6.10 -6.09 -18.20
CA VAL A 121 5.72 -6.92 -19.34
C VAL A 121 6.73 -6.66 -20.46
N GLY A 122 7.43 -7.71 -20.91
CA GLY A 122 8.34 -7.61 -22.05
C GLY A 122 7.59 -7.23 -23.34
N ASN A 123 8.29 -6.62 -24.30
CA ASN A 123 7.74 -6.32 -25.63
C ASN A 123 8.58 -7.00 -26.74
N PRO A 124 8.06 -7.99 -27.48
CA PRO A 124 6.71 -8.55 -27.37
C PRO A 124 6.55 -9.44 -26.12
N PRO A 125 5.35 -9.53 -25.53
CA PRO A 125 5.12 -10.36 -24.36
C PRO A 125 5.32 -11.84 -24.72
N LYS A 126 6.23 -12.51 -24.02
CA LYS A 126 6.44 -13.95 -24.15
C LYS A 126 6.60 -14.56 -22.75
N PRO A 127 5.72 -15.48 -22.33
CA PRO A 127 4.48 -15.97 -23.00
C PRO A 127 3.38 -14.88 -23.12
N PRO A 128 2.22 -15.15 -23.78
CA PRO A 128 1.15 -14.16 -23.97
C PRO A 128 0.77 -13.45 -22.67
N ALA A 129 0.49 -12.14 -22.73
CA ALA A 129 0.27 -11.31 -21.54
C ALA A 129 -0.86 -11.80 -20.60
N GLU A 130 -1.77 -12.63 -21.11
CA GLU A 130 -2.88 -13.24 -20.35
C GLU A 130 -2.44 -14.41 -19.45
N GLU A 131 -1.24 -14.97 -19.67
CA GLU A 131 -0.69 -16.11 -18.92
C GLU A 131 0.43 -15.72 -17.93
N VAL A 132 0.96 -14.49 -18.03
CA VAL A 132 2.06 -14.02 -17.19
C VAL A 132 1.54 -13.26 -15.97
N ALA A 133 1.72 -13.82 -14.78
CA ALA A 133 1.47 -13.11 -13.54
C ALA A 133 2.49 -11.98 -13.35
N THR A 134 2.11 -10.74 -13.66
CA THR A 134 2.97 -9.57 -13.48
C THR A 134 3.26 -9.25 -12.01
N LEU A 135 2.53 -9.90 -11.08
CA LEU A 135 2.68 -9.77 -9.63
C LEU A 135 2.98 -11.14 -9.01
N VAL A 136 4.11 -11.24 -8.34
CA VAL A 136 4.55 -12.45 -7.62
C VAL A 136 4.61 -12.16 -6.13
N SER A 137 3.77 -12.84 -5.34
CA SER A 137 3.79 -12.71 -3.88
C SER A 137 5.01 -13.40 -3.26
N ILE A 138 5.67 -12.73 -2.34
CA ILE A 138 6.90 -13.19 -1.68
C ILE A 138 6.80 -13.11 -0.15
N SER A 139 5.62 -13.43 0.41
CA SER A 139 5.27 -13.20 1.82
C SER A 139 6.25 -13.79 2.84
N LYS A 140 6.93 -14.90 2.50
CA LYS A 140 7.91 -15.57 3.37
C LYS A 140 9.37 -15.27 3.04
N ALA A 141 9.63 -14.46 2.02
CA ALA A 141 11.00 -14.25 1.55
C ALA A 141 11.91 -13.65 2.64
N PHE A 142 11.36 -12.74 3.45
CA PHE A 142 12.12 -11.96 4.43
C PHE A 142 12.16 -12.57 5.85
N GLU A 143 11.86 -13.87 6.00
CA GLU A 143 11.90 -14.57 7.29
C GLU A 143 13.32 -14.92 7.74
N SER A 144 14.19 -15.29 6.79
CA SER A 144 15.56 -15.75 7.05
C SER A 144 16.49 -15.52 5.85
N PRO A 145 17.82 -15.62 6.01
CA PRO A 145 18.76 -15.54 4.90
C PRO A 145 18.52 -16.61 3.82
N ASP A 146 18.17 -17.84 4.22
CA ASP A 146 17.98 -18.97 3.30
C ASP A 146 16.70 -18.83 2.47
N THR A 147 15.60 -18.40 3.11
CA THR A 147 14.34 -18.11 2.40
C THR A 147 14.51 -16.97 1.41
N LEU A 148 15.26 -15.93 1.79
CA LEU A 148 15.53 -14.79 0.92
C LEU A 148 16.37 -15.20 -0.27
N SER A 149 17.45 -15.96 -0.04
CA SER A 149 18.33 -16.47 -1.10
C SER A 149 17.58 -17.37 -2.10
N SER A 150 16.74 -18.26 -1.58
CA SER A 150 15.89 -19.14 -2.40
C SER A 150 14.89 -18.34 -3.22
N CYS A 151 14.23 -17.34 -2.61
CA CYS A 151 13.31 -16.43 -3.30
C CYS A 151 14.01 -15.64 -4.41
N VAL A 152 15.20 -15.09 -4.15
CA VAL A 152 15.99 -14.37 -5.16
C VAL A 152 16.32 -15.27 -6.35
N SER A 153 16.69 -16.52 -6.08
CA SER A 153 17.01 -17.49 -7.14
C SER A 153 15.79 -17.79 -8.01
N PHE A 154 14.62 -17.97 -7.39
CA PHE A 154 13.35 -18.14 -8.10
C PHE A 154 12.99 -16.90 -8.94
N LEU A 155 13.09 -15.69 -8.36
CA LEU A 155 12.74 -14.45 -9.06
C LEU A 155 13.67 -14.15 -10.25
N ARG A 156 14.95 -14.53 -10.16
CA ARG A 156 15.89 -14.47 -11.29
C ARG A 156 15.45 -15.36 -12.44
N GLN A 157 15.07 -16.60 -12.15
CA GLN A 157 14.55 -17.52 -13.17
C GLN A 157 13.25 -16.98 -13.76
N TYR A 158 12.35 -16.48 -12.91
CA TYR A 158 11.08 -15.89 -13.33
C TYR A 158 11.29 -14.71 -14.30
N ALA A 159 12.22 -13.80 -13.99
CA ALA A 159 12.56 -12.67 -14.85
C ALA A 159 13.00 -13.09 -16.26
N VAL A 160 13.76 -14.19 -16.36
CA VAL A 160 14.21 -14.77 -17.62
C VAL A 160 13.03 -15.40 -18.37
N ASP A 161 12.22 -16.19 -17.67
CA ASP A 161 11.08 -16.91 -18.26
C ASP A 161 10.01 -15.96 -18.81
N THR A 162 9.83 -14.79 -18.19
CA THR A 162 8.88 -13.74 -18.60
C THR A 162 9.48 -12.69 -19.53
N ALA A 163 10.77 -12.80 -19.86
CA ALA A 163 11.52 -11.80 -20.64
C ALA A 163 11.32 -10.36 -20.12
N SER A 164 11.27 -10.20 -18.80
CA SER A 164 11.04 -8.90 -18.17
C SER A 164 12.27 -8.02 -18.26
N GLU A 165 12.07 -6.73 -18.56
CA GLU A 165 13.16 -5.75 -18.65
C GLU A 165 13.55 -5.18 -17.28
N CYS A 166 12.59 -5.12 -16.36
CA CYS A 166 12.80 -4.68 -14.99
C CYS A 166 11.76 -5.27 -14.03
N ALA A 167 12.02 -5.16 -12.74
CA ALA A 167 11.12 -5.56 -11.67
C ALA A 167 11.17 -4.57 -10.50
N CYS A 168 10.07 -4.46 -9.77
CA CYS A 168 9.96 -3.66 -8.55
C CYS A 168 9.58 -4.56 -7.38
N VAL A 169 10.45 -4.62 -6.37
CA VAL A 169 10.17 -5.28 -5.09
C VAL A 169 9.46 -4.27 -4.19
N VAL A 170 8.30 -4.64 -3.64
CA VAL A 170 7.56 -3.84 -2.66
C VAL A 170 7.39 -4.65 -1.39
N VAL A 171 7.82 -4.10 -0.26
CA VAL A 171 7.78 -4.81 1.02
C VAL A 171 7.61 -3.86 2.20
N SER A 172 6.68 -4.17 3.10
CA SER A 172 6.52 -3.38 4.32
C SER A 172 7.74 -3.50 5.24
N LYS A 173 8.13 -2.41 5.90
CA LYS A 173 9.22 -2.42 6.90
C LYS A 173 8.95 -3.43 8.01
N ALA A 174 7.69 -3.57 8.43
CA ALA A 174 7.26 -4.49 9.48
C ALA A 174 7.38 -5.97 9.07
N SER A 175 7.26 -6.29 7.77
CA SER A 175 7.34 -7.66 7.25
C SER A 175 8.78 -8.19 7.12
N ILE A 176 9.80 -7.35 7.27
CA ILE A 176 11.20 -7.77 7.08
C ILE A 176 11.80 -8.18 8.43
N ALA A 177 11.90 -9.50 8.65
CA ALA A 177 12.72 -10.05 9.74
C ALA A 177 14.21 -10.05 9.36
N TYR A 178 14.52 -10.28 8.08
CA TYR A 178 15.85 -10.20 7.48
C TYR A 178 15.76 -9.79 5.99
N PRO A 179 16.61 -8.88 5.49
CA PRO A 179 17.68 -8.15 6.17
C PRO A 179 17.15 -6.80 6.68
N GLN A 180 17.22 -6.58 7.99
CA GLN A 180 16.78 -5.32 8.62
C GLN A 180 17.82 -4.21 8.40
N VAL A 181 18.01 -3.80 7.14
CA VAL A 181 19.09 -2.92 6.66
C VAL A 181 19.20 -1.56 7.35
N TRP A 182 18.12 -1.11 8.01
CA TRP A 182 18.10 0.13 8.78
C TRP A 182 18.58 0.00 10.23
N LYS A 183 18.62 -1.21 10.80
CA LYS A 183 19.01 -1.41 12.20
C LYS A 183 20.50 -1.12 12.37
N GLY A 184 20.83 -0.32 13.38
CA GLY A 184 22.22 0.00 13.73
C GLY A 184 22.91 1.06 12.86
N GLN A 185 22.24 1.60 11.84
CA GLN A 185 22.82 2.60 10.92
C GLN A 185 22.97 4.02 11.53
N GLY A 186 22.30 4.29 12.65
CA GLY A 186 22.26 5.61 13.29
C GLY A 186 21.44 6.65 12.49
N SER A 187 21.09 7.77 13.12
CA SER A 187 20.16 8.77 12.56
C SER A 187 20.67 9.51 11.32
N ARG A 188 21.98 9.49 11.06
CA ARG A 188 22.56 10.14 9.86
C ARG A 188 22.30 9.33 8.60
N LYS A 189 22.40 8.00 8.67
CA LYS A 189 22.22 7.08 7.53
C LYS A 189 20.77 6.61 7.39
N TRP A 190 20.04 6.54 8.51
CA TRP A 190 18.62 6.18 8.51
C TRP A 190 17.79 7.20 9.31
N LYS A 191 17.13 8.11 8.61
CA LYS A 191 16.32 9.18 9.22
C LYS A 191 14.94 8.70 9.67
N HIS A 192 14.49 7.53 9.19
CA HIS A 192 13.15 6.97 9.41
C HIS A 192 13.09 5.98 10.58
N THR A 193 13.88 6.21 11.63
CA THR A 193 14.02 5.22 12.72
C THR A 193 12.67 4.92 13.37
N GLN A 194 11.86 5.97 13.62
CA GLN A 194 10.54 5.88 14.23
C GLN A 194 9.38 5.80 13.22
N SER A 195 9.65 6.06 11.94
CA SER A 195 8.61 6.04 10.91
C SER A 195 8.30 4.60 10.49
N ASP A 196 7.02 4.30 10.34
CA ASP A 196 6.59 3.09 9.62
C ASP A 196 6.52 3.36 8.12
N GLY A 197 6.34 2.32 7.32
CA GLY A 197 6.27 2.46 5.86
C GLY A 197 6.72 1.19 5.14
N PHE A 198 7.04 1.37 3.86
CA PHE A 198 7.43 0.27 2.99
C PHE A 198 8.57 0.68 2.07
N PHE A 199 9.33 -0.32 1.64
CA PHE A 199 10.40 -0.19 0.67
C PHE A 199 9.86 -0.46 -0.73
N VAL A 200 10.40 0.27 -1.70
CA VAL A 200 10.27 -0.02 -3.12
C VAL A 200 11.67 -0.09 -3.70
N GLN A 201 12.03 -1.19 -4.35
CA GLN A 201 13.35 -1.38 -4.96
C GLN A 201 13.18 -1.75 -6.44
N LEU A 202 13.69 -0.89 -7.31
CA LEU A 202 13.78 -1.14 -8.75
C LEU A 202 15.02 -1.99 -9.04
N GLU A 203 14.80 -3.04 -9.82
CA GLU A 203 15.82 -3.95 -10.33
C GLU A 203 15.75 -3.98 -11.86
N ALA A 204 16.86 -3.67 -12.51
CA ALA A 204 17.09 -3.79 -13.94
C ALA A 204 18.60 -4.01 -14.19
N PRO A 205 19.03 -4.53 -15.37
CA PRO A 205 20.43 -4.89 -15.63
C PRO A 205 21.44 -3.76 -15.34
N SER A 206 21.13 -2.52 -15.71
CA SER A 206 22.00 -1.35 -15.56
C SER A 206 21.46 -0.29 -14.61
N LEU A 207 20.27 -0.50 -14.03
CA LEU A 207 19.60 0.51 -13.21
C LEU A 207 18.99 -0.15 -11.98
N ARG A 208 19.59 0.15 -10.82
CA ARG A 208 19.08 -0.24 -9.51
C ARG A 208 18.89 0.98 -8.64
N ARG A 209 17.75 1.05 -7.95
CA ARG A 209 17.37 2.14 -7.06
C ARG A 209 16.48 1.60 -5.95
N ALA A 210 16.54 2.21 -4.78
CA ALA A 210 15.66 1.89 -3.67
C ALA A 210 15.10 3.17 -3.07
N TRP A 211 13.86 3.11 -2.62
CA TRP A 211 13.17 4.19 -1.93
C TRP A 211 12.46 3.67 -0.70
N PHE A 212 12.36 4.52 0.31
CA PHE A 212 11.51 4.29 1.48
C PHE A 212 10.35 5.28 1.46
N ILE A 213 9.13 4.74 1.47
CA ILE A 213 7.91 5.54 1.59
C ILE A 213 7.50 5.52 3.05
N SER A 214 7.77 6.63 3.73
CA SER A 214 7.38 6.78 5.13
C SER A 214 5.88 7.03 5.27
N SER A 215 5.29 6.54 6.36
CA SER A 215 3.89 6.76 6.68
C SER A 215 3.68 7.07 8.15
N PHE A 216 2.53 7.67 8.45
CA PHE A 216 2.06 7.94 9.80
C PHE A 216 0.55 7.73 9.88
N VAL A 217 0.04 7.56 11.10
CA VAL A 217 -1.39 7.45 11.35
C VAL A 217 -1.91 8.80 11.84
N ASP A 218 -2.87 9.38 11.14
CA ASP A 218 -3.63 10.55 11.59
C ASP A 218 -5.12 10.20 11.64
N LYS A 219 -5.74 10.40 12.82
CA LYS A 219 -7.16 10.11 13.05
C LYS A 219 -7.61 8.72 12.58
N GLY A 220 -6.76 7.71 12.75
CA GLY A 220 -7.05 6.32 12.36
C GLY A 220 -6.91 6.03 10.86
N GLN A 221 -6.46 6.99 10.06
CA GLN A 221 -6.10 6.80 8.65
C GLN A 221 -4.59 6.73 8.51
N THR A 222 -4.11 5.77 7.72
CA THR A 222 -2.69 5.66 7.41
C THR A 222 -2.36 6.53 6.20
N ILE A 223 -1.33 7.35 6.33
CA ILE A 223 -1.00 8.40 5.38
C ILE A 223 0.46 8.25 4.98
N CYS A 224 0.71 8.07 3.68
CA CYS A 224 2.05 8.13 3.12
C CYS A 224 2.53 9.60 3.07
N ARG A 225 3.77 9.85 3.45
CA ARG A 225 4.31 11.21 3.61
C ARG A 225 5.30 11.59 2.54
N ASP A 226 6.46 10.95 2.54
CA ASP A 226 7.59 11.31 1.68
C ASP A 226 8.17 10.04 1.06
N ILE A 227 8.70 10.19 -0.15
CA ILE A 227 9.43 9.13 -0.86
C ILE A 227 10.90 9.50 -0.79
N GLU A 228 11.65 8.88 0.12
CA GLU A 228 13.08 9.14 0.29
C GLU A 228 13.91 8.12 -0.48
N SER A 229 14.78 8.62 -1.36
CA SER A 229 15.76 7.84 -2.08
C SER A 229 16.80 7.28 -1.12
N LEU A 230 17.10 6.00 -1.28
CA LEU A 230 18.03 5.27 -0.45
C LEU A 230 19.31 4.95 -1.22
N ASP A 231 20.41 4.85 -0.47
CA ASP A 231 21.64 4.25 -0.97
C ASP A 231 21.40 2.74 -1.17
N ILE A 232 21.42 2.29 -2.42
CA ILE A 232 21.16 0.90 -2.81
C ILE A 232 22.21 -0.07 -2.27
N ASP A 233 23.46 0.37 -2.08
CA ASP A 233 24.54 -0.49 -1.59
C ASP A 233 24.40 -0.75 -0.09
N LEU A 234 23.74 0.15 0.63
CA LEU A 234 23.51 0.04 2.07
C LEU A 234 22.12 -0.49 2.43
N HIS A 235 21.10 -0.17 1.63
CA HIS A 235 19.69 -0.36 1.99
C HIS A 235 18.91 -1.25 1.03
N ALA A 236 19.58 -1.96 0.12
CA ALA A 236 18.91 -2.99 -0.67
C ALA A 236 18.30 -4.06 0.24
N VAL A 237 16.99 -4.26 0.11
CA VAL A 237 16.26 -5.32 0.83
C VAL A 237 16.42 -6.67 0.14
N MET A 238 16.79 -6.66 -1.15
CA MET A 238 16.98 -7.86 -1.96
C MET A 238 18.24 -7.75 -2.83
N ALA A 239 18.89 -8.88 -3.09
CA ALA A 239 20.04 -8.96 -3.99
C ALA A 239 19.61 -8.73 -5.47
N PRO A 240 20.56 -8.42 -6.38
CA PRO A 240 20.25 -8.13 -7.78
C PRO A 240 19.44 -9.25 -8.45
N LEU A 241 18.35 -8.89 -9.14
CA LEU A 241 17.50 -9.84 -9.85
C LEU A 241 17.88 -10.02 -11.32
N PHE A 242 18.56 -9.03 -11.90
CA PHE A 242 19.04 -9.06 -13.27
C PHE A 242 20.57 -9.14 -13.27
N ARG A 243 21.13 -9.75 -14.32
CA ARG A 243 22.57 -9.82 -14.58
C ARG A 243 22.92 -9.01 -15.82
#